data_AF-A0A965RLY5-F1
#
_entry.id   AF-A0A965RLY5-F1
#
_cell.length_a   1.000
_cell.length_b   1.000
_cell.length_c   1.000
_cell.angle_alpha   90.00
_cell.angle_beta   90.00
_cell.angle_gamma   90.00
#
_symmetry.space_group_name_H-M   'P 1'
#
loop_
_entity.id
_entity.type
_entity.pdbx_description
1 polymer ?
#
loop_
_entity_poly.entity_id
_entity_poly.type
_entity_poly.pdbx_seq_one_letter_code
_entity_poly.pdbx_strand_id
1 'polypeptide(L)'
;MGSHQSHAEYRKAAEELMIESKSLILVLLMVMPIILGINFVGQEIIMKNYSMSFYFLCYGIALIIVACACHVLTSEKIFMPDFAHDKKSWIIFMCITFSITAWIFWLLGARHFSSVMSAMIEIGAVFFAIFFSWLLGRKGMDVPTVIGGVMIIAGVCIVTFSKMLIPKTV
;
A
#
# COMPACT_ATOMS: atom_id res chain seq x y z
N MET A 1 31.56 19.55 36.66
CA MET A 1 30.15 19.21 36.93
C MET A 1 29.19 19.53 35.76
N GLY A 2 29.66 19.72 34.52
CA GLY A 2 28.81 20.13 33.38
C GLY A 2 28.52 19.06 32.31
N SER A 3 29.05 17.83 32.42
CA SER A 3 28.92 16.81 31.36
C SER A 3 27.67 15.91 31.49
N HIS A 4 27.03 15.85 32.65
CA HIS A 4 25.83 15.02 32.85
C HIS A 4 24.52 15.72 32.45
N GLN A 5 24.50 17.06 32.40
CA GLN A 5 23.32 17.84 32.03
C GLN A 5 23.04 17.78 30.53
N SER A 6 24.07 17.79 29.68
CA SER A 6 23.87 17.79 28.22
C SER A 6 23.33 16.46 27.69
N HIS A 7 23.71 15.31 28.26
CA HIS A 7 23.18 14.02 27.82
C HIS A 7 21.68 13.85 28.08
N ALA A 8 21.15 14.42 29.17
CA ALA A 8 19.72 14.38 29.47
C ALA A 8 18.92 15.25 28.48
N GLU A 9 19.45 16.43 28.12
CA GLU A 9 18.84 17.33 27.14
C GLU A 9 18.83 16.72 25.73
N TYR A 10 19.93 16.10 25.28
CA TYR A 10 19.97 15.41 23.99
C TYR A 10 18.99 14.25 23.91
N ARG A 11 18.86 13.46 24.98
CA ARG A 11 17.89 12.35 25.02
C ARG A 11 16.46 12.86 24.93
N LYS A 12 16.13 13.93 25.65
CA LYS A 12 14.79 14.53 25.62
C LYS A 12 14.45 15.09 24.23
N ALA A 13 15.38 15.82 23.61
CA ALA A 13 15.22 16.32 22.24
C ALA A 13 15.06 15.17 21.22
N ALA A 14 15.80 14.07 21.38
CA ALA A 14 15.66 12.89 20.54
C ALA A 14 14.31 12.18 20.74
N GLU A 15 13.81 12.08 21.98
CA GLU A 15 12.50 11.53 22.28
C GLU A 15 11.36 12.40 21.71
N GLU A 16 11.48 13.73 21.81
CA GLU A 16 10.53 14.68 21.20
C GLU A 16 10.49 14.54 19.66
N LEU A 17 11.66 14.50 19.00
CA LEU A 17 11.76 14.25 17.55
C LEU A 17 11.21 12.87 17.14
N MET A 18 11.41 11.83 17.95
CA MET A 18 10.81 10.51 17.70
C MET A 18 9.28 10.52 17.86
N ILE A 19 8.74 11.32 18.78
CA ILE A 19 7.29 11.43 18.98
C ILE A 19 6.66 12.20 17.81
N GLU A 20 7.27 13.33 17.39
CA GLU A 20 6.82 14.11 16.24
C GLU A 20 6.86 13.29 14.94
N SER A 21 7.92 12.51 14.72
CA SER A 21 7.98 11.63 13.55
C SER A 21 6.91 10.53 13.57
N LYS A 22 6.60 9.94 14.73
CA LYS A 22 5.53 8.94 14.86
C LYS A 22 4.15 9.53 14.59
N SER A 23 3.85 10.72 15.10
CA SER A 23 2.55 11.37 14.87
C SER A 23 2.39 11.74 13.39
N LEU A 24 3.45 12.23 12.74
CA LEU A 24 3.44 12.50 11.29
C LEU A 24 3.19 11.23 10.47
N ILE A 25 3.87 10.12 10.79
CA ILE A 25 3.64 8.82 10.13
C ILE A 25 2.19 8.38 10.27
N LEU A 26 1.60 8.56 11.46
CA LEU A 26 0.21 8.17 11.70
C LEU A 26 -0.78 9.01 10.89
N VAL A 27 -0.53 10.31 10.76
CA VAL A 27 -1.30 11.19 9.86
C VAL A 27 -1.18 10.74 8.41
N LEU A 28 0.03 10.43 7.94
CA LEU A 28 0.23 9.92 6.57
C LEU A 28 -0.54 8.60 6.33
N LEU A 29 -0.54 7.69 7.31
CA LEU A 29 -1.31 6.44 7.25
C LEU A 29 -2.82 6.67 7.24
N MET A 30 -3.32 7.74 7.87
CA MET A 30 -4.74 8.12 7.83
C MET A 30 -5.15 8.79 6.51
N VAL A 31 -4.24 9.52 5.87
CA VAL A 31 -4.49 10.16 4.57
C VAL A 31 -4.47 9.14 3.42
N MET A 32 -3.63 8.10 3.53
CA MET A 32 -3.51 7.04 2.53
C MET A 32 -4.85 6.42 2.08
N PRO A 33 -5.77 5.97 2.96
CA PRO A 33 -7.05 5.40 2.53
C PRO A 33 -7.95 6.41 1.82
N ILE A 34 -7.84 7.71 2.13
CA ILE A 34 -8.60 8.76 1.42
C ILE A 34 -8.09 8.86 -0.03
N ILE A 35 -6.76 8.91 -0.21
CA ILE A 35 -6.13 8.94 -1.52
C ILE A 35 -6.49 7.67 -2.31
N LEU A 36 -6.44 6.50 -1.68
CA LEU A 36 -6.84 5.25 -2.31
C LEU A 36 -8.32 5.24 -2.71
N GLY A 37 -9.22 5.74 -1.87
CA GLY A 37 -10.64 5.86 -2.19
C GLY A 37 -10.89 6.73 -3.43
N ILE A 38 -10.23 7.89 -3.50
CA ILE A 38 -10.29 8.78 -4.67
C ILE A 38 -9.73 8.06 -5.90
N ASN A 39 -8.61 7.34 -5.75
CA ASN A 39 -8.00 6.56 -6.82
C ASN A 39 -8.95 5.47 -7.36
N PHE A 40 -9.63 4.71 -6.50
CA PHE A 40 -10.60 3.70 -6.93
C PHE A 40 -11.75 4.28 -7.74
N VAL A 41 -12.33 5.39 -7.27
CA VAL A 41 -13.44 6.04 -7.98
C VAL A 41 -12.96 6.61 -9.31
N GLY A 42 -11.81 7.29 -9.32
CA GLY A 42 -11.21 7.83 -10.54
C GLY A 42 -10.93 6.74 -11.57
N GLN A 43 -10.42 5.59 -11.12
CA GLN A 43 -10.15 4.46 -12.00
C GLN A 43 -11.41 3.78 -12.52
N GLU A 44 -12.45 3.63 -11.70
CA GLU A 44 -13.75 3.15 -12.19
C GLU A 44 -14.27 4.05 -13.33
N ILE A 45 -14.18 5.37 -13.18
CA ILE A 45 -14.59 6.33 -14.20
C ILE A 45 -13.73 6.16 -15.46
N ILE A 46 -12.40 6.08 -15.32
CA ILE A 46 -11.51 5.97 -16.48
C ILE A 46 -11.71 4.63 -17.19
N MET A 47 -11.79 3.51 -16.47
CA MET A 47 -11.95 2.16 -17.05
C MET A 47 -13.28 1.97 -17.79
N LYS A 48 -14.32 2.73 -17.44
CA LYS A 48 -15.61 2.73 -18.16
C LYS A 48 -15.57 3.50 -19.48
N ASN A 49 -14.73 4.54 -19.56
CA ASN A 49 -14.74 5.48 -20.69
C ASN A 49 -13.55 5.30 -21.65
N TYR A 50 -12.46 4.66 -21.20
CA TYR A 50 -11.22 4.57 -21.95
C TYR A 50 -10.72 3.12 -22.06
N SER A 51 -9.89 2.86 -23.06
CA SER A 51 -9.27 1.55 -23.24
C SER A 51 -8.18 1.30 -22.19
N MET A 52 -7.98 0.03 -21.85
CA MET A 52 -6.94 -0.38 -20.91
C MET A 52 -5.54 0.00 -21.40
N SER A 53 -5.28 -0.10 -22.71
CA SER A 53 -4.01 0.31 -23.31
C SER A 53 -3.73 1.80 -23.16
N PHE A 54 -4.76 2.65 -23.32
CA PHE A 54 -4.64 4.09 -23.12
C PHE A 54 -4.31 4.41 -21.66
N TYR A 55 -4.97 3.73 -20.72
CA TYR A 55 -4.67 3.89 -19.29
C TYR A 55 -3.21 3.51 -18.96
N PHE A 56 -2.72 2.37 -19.44
CA PHE A 56 -1.32 1.97 -19.24
C PHE A 56 -0.34 2.99 -19.80
N LEU A 57 -0.63 3.58 -20.97
CA LEU A 57 0.18 4.64 -21.57
C LEU A 57 0.23 5.88 -20.66
N CYS A 58 -0.93 6.39 -20.24
CA CYS A 58 -1.00 7.56 -19.35
C CYS A 58 -0.30 7.29 -18.01
N TYR A 59 -0.49 6.11 -17.43
CA TYR A 59 0.15 5.72 -16.18
C TYR A 59 1.68 5.62 -16.34
N GLY A 60 2.16 5.05 -17.43
CA GLY A 60 3.59 5.00 -17.76
C GLY A 60 4.21 6.39 -17.88
N ILE A 61 3.54 7.32 -18.56
CA ILE A 61 3.98 8.72 -18.67
C ILE A 61 4.03 9.38 -17.27
N ALA A 62 2.99 9.19 -16.45
CA ALA A 62 2.95 9.73 -15.10
C ALA A 62 4.09 9.19 -14.22
N LEU A 63 4.39 7.88 -14.31
CA LEU A 63 5.51 7.27 -13.60
C LEU A 63 6.86 7.87 -14.02
N ILE A 64 7.07 8.11 -15.31
CA ILE A 64 8.30 8.76 -15.80
C ILE A 64 8.42 10.18 -15.25
N ILE A 65 7.33 10.96 -15.26
CA ILE A 65 7.32 12.32 -14.70
C ILE A 65 7.65 12.30 -13.21
N VAL A 66 7.03 11.41 -12.43
CA VAL A 66 7.30 11.27 -10.99
C VAL A 66 8.74 10.82 -10.75
N ALA A 67 9.25 9.86 -11.51
CA ALA A 67 10.64 9.41 -11.41
C ALA A 67 11.63 10.55 -11.69
N CYS A 68 11.39 11.34 -12.74
CA CYS A 68 12.18 12.53 -13.05
C CYS A 68 12.08 13.59 -11.94
N ALA A 69 10.88 13.86 -11.43
CA ALA A 69 10.68 14.81 -10.34
C ALA A 69 11.40 14.36 -9.07
N CYS A 70 11.28 13.09 -8.69
CA CYS A 70 12.03 12.51 -7.58
C CYS A 70 13.52 12.68 -7.79
N HIS A 71 14.05 12.35 -8.97
CA HIS A 71 15.47 12.49 -9.28
C HIS A 71 15.99 13.93 -9.19
N VAL A 72 15.18 14.92 -9.60
CA VAL A 72 15.53 16.34 -9.50
C VAL A 72 15.47 16.84 -8.05
N LEU A 73 14.50 16.34 -7.27
CA LEU A 73 14.27 16.79 -5.89
C LEU A 73 15.16 16.08 -4.86
N THR A 74 15.66 14.89 -5.16
CA THR A 74 16.61 14.18 -4.28
C THR A 74 18.04 14.48 -4.71
N SER A 75 18.83 15.03 -3.78
CA SER A 75 20.28 15.25 -3.95
C SER A 75 21.07 13.94 -3.94
N GLU A 76 20.45 12.84 -3.52
CA GLU A 76 21.04 11.52 -3.56
C GLU A 76 20.99 10.96 -4.98
N LYS A 77 22.16 10.59 -5.52
CA LYS A 77 22.22 9.83 -6.76
C LYS A 77 21.48 8.52 -6.52
N ILE A 78 20.37 8.32 -7.23
CA ILE A 78 19.63 7.05 -7.25
C ILE A 78 20.59 5.99 -7.78
N PHE A 79 21.29 5.33 -6.85
CA PHE A 79 22.22 4.26 -7.18
C PHE A 79 21.37 3.05 -7.55
N MET A 80 21.35 2.69 -8.83
CA MET A 80 20.77 1.41 -9.23
C MET A 80 21.71 0.32 -8.70
N PRO A 81 21.31 -0.48 -7.70
CA PRO A 81 22.15 -1.57 -7.22
C PRO A 81 22.40 -2.53 -8.38
N ASP A 82 23.60 -3.09 -8.44
CA ASP A 82 23.93 -4.09 -9.44
C ASP A 82 23.05 -5.32 -9.20
N PHE A 83 22.03 -5.50 -10.04
CA PHE A 83 21.01 -6.54 -9.85
C PHE A 83 21.57 -7.95 -10.08
N ALA A 84 22.73 -8.05 -10.74
CA ALA A 84 23.28 -9.33 -11.17
C ALA A 84 23.92 -10.17 -10.05
N HIS A 85 24.33 -9.58 -8.92
CA HIS A 85 25.25 -10.27 -7.99
C HIS A 85 24.84 -10.35 -6.51
N ASP A 86 23.79 -9.67 -6.05
CA ASP A 86 23.35 -9.73 -4.64
C ASP A 86 22.00 -10.47 -4.48
N LYS A 87 21.95 -11.39 -3.51
CA LYS A 87 20.71 -12.05 -3.08
C LYS A 87 19.64 -11.04 -2.65
N LYS A 88 20.04 -9.89 -2.08
CA LYS A 88 19.09 -8.82 -1.71
C LYS A 88 18.47 -8.15 -2.93
N SER A 89 19.25 -7.92 -3.99
CA SER A 89 18.75 -7.36 -5.25
C SER A 89 17.68 -8.25 -5.89
N TRP A 90 17.82 -9.58 -5.80
CA TRP A 90 16.81 -10.53 -6.26
C TRP A 90 15.50 -10.44 -5.46
N ILE A 91 15.57 -10.25 -4.14
CA ILE A 91 14.36 -10.06 -3.31
C ILE A 91 13.66 -8.76 -3.70
N ILE A 92 14.40 -7.66 -3.89
CA ILE A 92 13.85 -6.38 -4.35
C ILE A 92 13.17 -6.55 -5.71
N PHE A 93 13.85 -7.22 -6.65
CA PHE A 93 13.29 -7.51 -7.97
C PHE A 93 11.98 -8.30 -7.88
N MET A 94 11.95 -9.38 -7.10
CA MET A 94 10.72 -10.15 -6.86
C MET A 94 9.60 -9.29 -6.28
N CYS A 95 9.90 -8.45 -5.28
CA CYS A 95 8.91 -7.53 -4.69
C CYS A 95 8.34 -6.55 -5.73
N ILE A 96 9.19 -5.99 -6.60
CA ILE A 96 8.76 -5.11 -7.68
C ILE A 96 7.86 -5.88 -8.67
N THR A 97 8.29 -7.07 -9.12
CA THR A 97 7.51 -7.89 -10.04
C THR A 97 6.15 -8.26 -9.45
N PHE A 98 6.08 -8.73 -8.21
CA PHE A 98 4.81 -9.06 -7.54
C PHE A 98 3.91 -7.84 -7.41
N SER A 99 4.47 -6.67 -7.10
CA SER A 99 3.69 -5.43 -6.98
C SER A 99 3.08 -5.02 -8.31
N ILE A 100 3.86 -5.08 -9.40
CA ILE A 100 3.37 -4.79 -10.76
C ILE A 100 2.29 -5.80 -11.17
N THR A 101 2.53 -7.10 -10.94
CA THR A 101 1.56 -8.15 -11.27
C THR A 101 0.25 -7.98 -10.49
N ALA A 102 0.32 -7.70 -9.18
CA ALA A 102 -0.84 -7.44 -8.35
C ALA A 102 -1.63 -6.23 -8.85
N TRP A 103 -0.94 -5.15 -9.23
CA TRP A 103 -1.57 -3.96 -9.79
C TRP A 103 -2.27 -4.24 -11.13
N ILE A 104 -1.66 -5.02 -12.04
CA ILE A 104 -2.29 -5.43 -13.30
C ILE A 104 -3.56 -6.26 -13.05
N PHE A 105 -3.52 -7.24 -12.15
CA PHE A 105 -4.71 -8.02 -11.80
C PHE A 105 -5.81 -7.16 -11.20
N TRP A 106 -5.43 -6.23 -10.34
CA TRP A 106 -6.37 -5.30 -9.74
C TRP A 106 -7.01 -4.39 -10.81
N LEU A 107 -6.26 -3.88 -11.79
CA LEU A 107 -6.82 -3.13 -12.92
C LEU A 107 -7.77 -3.95 -13.79
N LEU A 108 -7.42 -5.22 -14.06
CA LEU A 108 -8.30 -6.13 -14.79
C LEU A 108 -9.62 -6.31 -14.03
N GLY A 109 -9.56 -6.46 -12.71
CA GLY A 109 -10.72 -6.51 -11.83
C GLY A 109 -11.54 -5.21 -11.83
N ALA A 110 -10.88 -4.05 -11.78
CA ALA A 110 -11.52 -2.73 -11.73
C ALA A 110 -12.39 -2.43 -12.96
N ARG A 111 -12.18 -3.12 -14.09
CA ARG A 111 -13.06 -3.02 -15.26
C ARG A 111 -14.41 -3.71 -15.06
N HIS A 112 -14.46 -4.71 -14.19
CA HIS A 112 -15.64 -5.56 -13.97
C HIS A 112 -16.33 -5.30 -12.63
N PHE A 113 -15.62 -4.75 -11.65
CA PHE A 113 -16.12 -4.45 -10.33
C PHE A 113 -16.28 -2.96 -10.10
N SER A 114 -17.23 -2.57 -9.24
CA SER A 114 -17.33 -1.17 -8.79
C SER A 114 -16.16 -0.82 -7.86
N SER A 115 -15.82 0.47 -7.78
CA SER A 115 -14.80 1.00 -6.87
C SER A 115 -14.99 0.53 -5.43
N VAL A 116 -16.23 0.50 -4.94
CA VAL A 116 -16.58 0.01 -3.60
C VAL A 116 -16.24 -1.48 -3.44
N MET A 117 -16.55 -2.30 -4.44
CA MET A 117 -16.26 -3.73 -4.40
C MET A 117 -14.74 -3.99 -4.42
N SER A 118 -14.01 -3.29 -5.29
CA SER A 118 -12.55 -3.35 -5.35
C SER A 118 -11.90 -2.93 -4.04
N ALA A 119 -12.38 -1.84 -3.42
CA ALA A 119 -11.91 -1.39 -2.12
C ALA A 119 -12.12 -2.45 -1.03
N MET A 120 -13.28 -3.11 -1.01
CA MET A 120 -13.57 -4.16 -0.04
C MET A 120 -12.68 -5.39 -0.20
N ILE A 121 -12.41 -5.81 -1.43
CA ILE A 121 -11.46 -6.89 -1.71
C ILE A 121 -10.05 -6.51 -1.22
N GLU A 122 -9.63 -5.27 -1.42
CA GLU A 122 -8.32 -4.79 -0.98
C GLU A 122 -8.15 -4.81 0.53
N ILE A 123 -9.19 -4.52 1.30
CA ILE A 123 -9.15 -4.65 2.77
C ILE A 123 -8.83 -6.10 3.17
N GLY A 124 -9.22 -7.09 2.36
CA GLY A 124 -8.84 -8.50 2.55
C GLY A 124 -7.32 -8.74 2.55
N ALA A 125 -6.52 -7.86 1.92
CA ALA A 125 -5.07 -7.94 1.95
C ALA A 125 -4.49 -7.84 3.37
N VAL A 126 -5.19 -7.20 4.32
CA VAL A 126 -4.77 -7.13 5.73
C VAL A 126 -4.67 -8.53 6.35
N PHE A 127 -5.66 -9.38 6.09
CA PHE A 127 -5.66 -10.76 6.56
C PHE A 127 -4.50 -11.56 5.95
N PHE A 128 -4.28 -11.42 4.64
CA PHE A 128 -3.17 -12.08 3.96
C PHE A 128 -1.81 -11.57 4.45
N ALA A 129 -1.68 -10.28 4.76
CA ALA A 129 -0.46 -9.73 5.34
C ALA A 129 -0.13 -10.36 6.70
N ILE A 130 -1.13 -10.58 7.56
CA ILE A 130 -0.98 -11.29 8.83
C ILE A 130 -0.53 -12.73 8.57
N PHE A 131 -1.21 -13.44 7.67
CA PHE A 131 -0.92 -14.82 7.32
C PHE A 131 0.50 -15.00 6.75
N PHE A 132 0.91 -14.17 5.78
CA PHE A 132 2.24 -14.25 5.19
C PHE A 132 3.33 -13.76 6.16
N SER A 133 3.04 -12.79 7.03
CA SER A 133 3.98 -12.39 8.09
C SER A 133 4.28 -13.54 9.04
N TRP A 134 3.28 -14.34 9.38
CA TRP A 134 3.45 -15.57 10.16
C TRP A 134 4.19 -16.64 9.37
N LEU A 135 3.79 -16.91 8.12
CA LEU A 135 4.40 -17.94 7.26
C LEU A 135 5.90 -17.70 7.02
N LEU A 136 6.29 -16.43 6.86
CA LEU A 136 7.69 -16.03 6.66
C LEU A 136 8.49 -15.95 7.97
N GLY A 137 7.93 -16.41 9.10
CA GLY A 137 8.60 -16.47 10.40
C GLY A 137 8.96 -15.11 11.00
N ARG A 138 8.34 -14.02 10.53
CA ARG A 138 8.69 -12.66 10.97
C ARG A 138 8.12 -12.32 12.34
N LYS A 139 6.97 -12.88 12.70
CA LYS A 139 6.31 -12.70 13.99
C LYS A 139 5.53 -13.95 14.38
N GLY A 140 5.45 -14.20 15.69
CA GLY A 140 4.49 -15.16 16.24
C GLY A 140 3.06 -14.73 15.93
N MET A 141 2.16 -15.71 15.83
CA MET A 141 0.75 -15.44 15.51
C MET A 141 0.03 -14.92 16.75
N ASP A 142 -0.24 -13.61 16.77
CA ASP A 142 -0.99 -12.97 17.84
C ASP A 142 -2.49 -13.23 17.65
N VAL A 143 -3.11 -13.91 18.63
CA VAL A 143 -4.51 -14.36 18.54
C VAL A 143 -5.49 -13.19 18.30
N PRO A 144 -5.42 -12.06 19.02
CA PRO A 144 -6.20 -10.86 18.73
C PRO A 144 -6.06 -10.38 17.28
N THR A 145 -4.84 -10.35 16.76
CA THR A 145 -4.57 -9.93 15.37
C THR A 145 -5.26 -10.86 14.36
N VAL A 146 -5.22 -12.18 14.59
CA VAL A 146 -5.93 -13.17 13.74
C VAL A 146 -7.44 -12.97 13.81
N ILE A 147 -8.00 -12.79 15.00
CA ILE A 147 -9.44 -12.55 15.19
C ILE A 147 -9.86 -11.30 14.40
N GLY A 148 -9.12 -10.21 14.52
CA GLY A 148 -9.37 -8.98 13.75
C GLY A 148 -9.33 -9.23 12.24
N GLY A 149 -8.34 -9.98 11.76
CA GLY A 149 -8.24 -10.37 10.35
C GLY A 149 -9.43 -11.22 9.86
N VAL A 150 -9.88 -12.18 10.66
CA VAL A 150 -11.06 -13.00 10.34
C VAL A 150 -12.34 -12.16 10.31
N MET A 151 -12.50 -11.23 11.26
CA MET A 151 -13.64 -10.30 11.29
C MET A 151 -13.69 -9.41 10.04
N ILE A 152 -12.53 -8.94 9.57
CA ILE A 152 -12.41 -8.18 8.32
C ILE A 152 -12.92 -9.01 7.14
N ILE A 153 -12.42 -10.23 6.97
CA ILE A 153 -12.84 -11.10 5.85
C ILE A 153 -14.33 -11.43 5.93
N ALA A 154 -14.83 -11.75 7.12
CA ALA A 154 -16.25 -12.02 7.32
C ALA A 154 -17.12 -10.81 6.93
N GLY A 155 -16.75 -9.60 7.36
CA GLY A 155 -17.44 -8.36 7.00
C GLY A 155 -17.43 -8.10 5.49
N VAL A 156 -16.28 -8.28 4.84
CA VAL A 156 -16.14 -8.16 3.37
C VAL A 156 -17.03 -9.18 2.66
N CYS A 157 -17.03 -10.44 3.09
CA CYS A 157 -17.87 -11.49 2.53
C CYS A 157 -19.36 -11.16 2.67
N ILE A 158 -19.82 -10.72 3.84
CA ILE A 158 -21.23 -10.37 4.08
C ILE A 158 -21.69 -9.27 3.10
N VAL A 159 -20.91 -8.20 2.96
CA VAL A 159 -21.29 -7.09 2.07
C VAL A 159 -21.21 -7.50 0.59
N THR A 160 -20.23 -8.34 0.26
CA THR A 160 -20.04 -8.86 -1.10
C THR A 160 -21.19 -9.78 -1.52
N PHE A 161 -21.54 -10.77 -0.70
CA PHE A 161 -22.60 -11.73 -1.01
C PHE A 161 -23.98 -11.09 -1.00
N SER A 162 -24.26 -10.17 -0.09
CA SER A 162 -25.56 -9.45 -0.07
C SER A 162 -25.79 -8.66 -1.36
N LYS A 163 -24.75 -8.04 -1.92
CA LYS A 163 -24.83 -7.34 -3.21
C LYS A 163 -24.97 -8.25 -4.42
N MET A 164 -24.49 -9.51 -4.35
CA MET A 164 -24.68 -10.49 -5.42
C MET A 164 -26.06 -11.15 -5.39
N LEU A 165 -26.61 -11.35 -4.19
CA LEU A 165 -27.89 -12.05 -4.00
C LEU A 165 -29.12 -11.17 -4.26
N ILE A 166 -28.99 -9.85 -4.17
CA ILE A 166 -30.08 -8.92 -4.50
C ILE A 166 -30.02 -8.65 -6.01
N PRO A 167 -30.89 -9.25 -6.84
CA PRO A 167 -30.93 -8.93 -8.26
C PRO A 167 -31.22 -7.44 -8.42
N LYS A 168 -30.43 -6.76 -9.26
CA LYS A 168 -30.74 -5.39 -9.66
C LYS A 168 -32.06 -5.43 -10.43
N THR A 169 -33.15 -5.07 -9.77
CA THR A 169 -34.38 -4.67 -10.46
C THR A 169 -34.04 -3.39 -11.20
N VAL A 170 -33.85 -3.54 -12.51
CA VAL A 170 -33.64 -2.44 -13.47
C VAL A 170 -34.87 -1.55 -13.51
#